data_AF-A0AA88I584-F1
#
_entry.id   AF-A0AA88I584-F1
#
_cell.length_a   1.000
_cell.length_b   1.000
_cell.length_c   1.000
_cell.angle_alpha   90.00
_cell.angle_beta   90.00
_cell.angle_gamma   90.00
#
_symmetry.space_group_name_H-M   'P 1'
#
loop_
_entity.id
_entity.type
_entity.pdbx_description
1 polymer ?
#
loop_
_entity_poly.entity_id
_entity_poly.type
_entity_poly.pdbx_seq_one_letter_code
_entity_poly.pdbx_strand_id
1 'polypeptide(L)'
;MDSVHCSKPMINWKSQNMKHAWKRFKQHAKFMFSGPLSGKAETVKCSYLLIWVGENGKDIFYAFTIADSEQDLSAYLAKFDTYVEPMATPFLPDTNFTKGTRML
;
A
#
# COMPACT_ATOMS: atom_id res chain seq x y z
N MET A 1 -23.53 20.97 11.96
CA MET A 1 -22.28 20.21 12.11
C MET A 1 -21.97 19.60 10.77
N ASP A 2 -21.03 20.19 10.03
CA ASP A 2 -20.62 19.68 8.73
C ASP A 2 -20.10 18.25 8.93
N SER A 3 -20.83 17.28 8.40
CA SER A 3 -20.37 15.91 8.29
C SER A 3 -19.19 15.93 7.34
N VAL A 4 -17.99 16.10 7.87
CA VAL A 4 -16.76 15.80 7.14
C VAL A 4 -16.85 14.32 6.80
N HIS A 5 -17.35 14.01 5.61
CA HIS A 5 -17.18 12.72 4.97
C HIS A 5 -15.69 12.57 4.70
N CYS A 6 -14.94 12.27 5.76
CA CYS A 6 -13.56 11.86 5.65
C CYS A 6 -13.62 10.52 4.91
N SER A 7 -13.39 10.59 3.60
CA SER A 7 -13.31 9.41 2.74
C SER A 7 -12.38 8.43 3.42
N LYS A 8 -12.84 7.21 3.72
CA LYS A 8 -12.00 6.24 4.43
C LYS A 8 -10.90 5.79 3.46
N PRO A 9 -9.68 5.53 3.93
CA PRO A 9 -8.67 4.87 3.12
C PRO A 9 -9.26 3.56 2.59
N MET A 10 -9.22 3.38 1.27
CA MET A 10 -9.63 2.13 0.64
C MET A 10 -8.73 1.89 -0.57
N ILE A 11 -8.15 0.71 -0.62
CA ILE A 11 -7.25 0.31 -1.70
C ILE A 11 -8.05 -0.32 -2.84
N ASN A 12 -7.70 0.05 -4.07
CA ASN A 12 -8.20 -0.65 -5.26
C ASN A 12 -7.18 -1.72 -5.68
N TRP A 13 -7.38 -2.96 -5.21
CA TRP A 13 -6.56 -4.11 -5.57
C TRP A 13 -6.58 -4.48 -7.05
N LYS A 14 -7.55 -3.96 -7.83
CA LYS A 14 -7.66 -4.19 -9.29
C LYS A 14 -6.94 -3.11 -10.10
N SER A 15 -6.15 -2.25 -9.47
CA SER A 15 -5.45 -1.18 -10.17
C SER A 15 -4.34 -1.74 -11.08
N GLN A 16 -4.26 -1.26 -12.31
CA GLN A 16 -3.15 -1.56 -13.23
C GLN A 16 -1.80 -1.09 -12.69
N ASN A 17 -1.79 -0.04 -11.85
CA ASN A 17 -0.58 0.45 -11.19
C ASN A 17 -0.70 0.26 -9.68
N MET A 18 -0.50 -0.98 -9.25
CA MET A 18 -0.69 -1.40 -7.87
C MET A 18 0.22 -0.64 -6.90
N LYS A 19 1.47 -0.34 -7.28
CA LYS A 19 2.40 0.48 -6.49
C LYS A 19 1.84 1.87 -6.20
N HIS A 20 1.30 2.53 -7.22
CA HIS A 20 0.75 3.87 -7.05
C HIS A 20 -0.55 3.86 -6.23
N ALA A 21 -1.42 2.87 -6.44
CA ALA A 21 -2.63 2.67 -5.65
C ALA A 21 -2.29 2.44 -4.17
N TRP A 22 -1.29 1.59 -3.89
CA TRP A 22 -0.80 1.33 -2.54
C TRP A 22 -0.17 2.57 -1.90
N LYS A 23 0.65 3.33 -2.65
CA LYS A 23 1.24 4.58 -2.15
C LYS A 23 0.17 5.59 -1.72
N ARG A 24 -0.88 5.77 -2.53
CA ARG A 24 -2.01 6.66 -2.21
C ARG A 24 -2.76 6.18 -0.96
N PHE A 25 -3.00 4.87 -0.87
CA PHE A 25 -3.61 4.26 0.31
C PHE A 25 -2.78 4.53 1.58
N LYS A 26 -1.47 4.27 1.55
CA LYS A 26 -0.57 4.52 2.69
C LYS A 26 -0.56 5.98 3.13
N GLN A 27 -0.52 6.91 2.17
CA GLN A 27 -0.58 8.35 2.47
C GLN A 27 -1.90 8.71 3.17
N HIS A 28 -3.02 8.17 2.69
CA HIS A 28 -4.32 8.42 3.30
C HIS A 28 -4.42 7.83 4.71
N ALA A 29 -3.97 6.58 4.90
CA ALA A 29 -3.91 5.96 6.21
C ALA A 29 -3.03 6.78 7.18
N LYS A 30 -1.87 7.28 6.71
CA LYS A 30 -1.00 8.15 7.50
C LYS A 30 -1.71 9.44 7.93
N PHE A 31 -2.47 10.09 7.05
CA PHE A 31 -3.25 11.27 7.41
C PHE A 31 -4.33 10.97 8.46
N MET A 32 -4.99 9.82 8.36
CA MET A 32 -5.96 9.38 9.37
C MET A 32 -5.30 9.16 10.74
N PHE A 33 -4.14 8.50 10.76
CA PHE A 33 -3.38 8.22 11.98
C PHE A 33 -2.65 9.44 12.54
N SER A 34 -2.36 10.47 11.74
CA SER A 34 -1.82 11.74 12.23
C SER A 34 -2.90 12.73 12.65
N GLY A 35 -4.13 12.58 12.14
CA GLY A 35 -5.26 13.45 12.43
C GLY A 35 -6.28 12.80 13.35
N PRO A 36 -7.47 12.38 12.84
CA PRO A 36 -8.59 11.91 13.66
C PRO A 36 -8.29 10.72 14.58
N LEU A 37 -7.33 9.87 14.22
CA LEU A 37 -6.97 8.67 14.97
C LEU A 37 -5.61 8.76 15.67
N SER A 38 -5.03 9.97 15.79
CA SER A 38 -3.74 10.20 16.44
C SER A 38 -3.67 9.64 17.86
N GLY A 39 -4.68 9.87 18.67
CA GLY A 39 -4.77 9.39 20.06
C GLY A 39 -5.15 7.92 20.24
N LYS A 40 -5.30 7.13 19.16
CA LYS A 40 -5.60 5.69 19.28
C LYS A 40 -4.33 4.88 19.53
N ALA A 41 -4.47 3.83 20.33
CA ALA A 41 -3.44 2.82 20.53
C ALA A 41 -3.05 2.15 19.21
N GLU A 42 -1.82 1.67 19.12
CA GLU A 42 -1.27 1.08 17.90
C GLU A 42 -2.05 -0.16 17.44
N THR A 43 -2.45 -1.03 18.37
CA THR A 43 -3.31 -2.20 18.09
C THR A 43 -4.64 -1.81 17.43
N VAL A 44 -5.22 -0.68 17.85
CA VAL A 44 -6.45 -0.13 17.25
C VAL A 44 -6.16 0.42 15.85
N LYS A 45 -5.01 1.06 15.62
CA LYS A 45 -4.58 1.53 14.31
C LYS A 45 -4.35 0.36 13.34
N CYS A 46 -3.73 -0.74 13.79
CA CYS A 46 -3.57 -1.97 13.01
C CYS A 46 -4.94 -2.55 12.61
N SER A 47 -5.90 -2.58 13.53
CA SER A 47 -7.27 -3.02 13.24
C SER A 47 -7.94 -2.14 12.18
N TYR A 48 -7.80 -0.81 12.26
CA TYR A 48 -8.31 0.09 11.22
C TYR A 48 -7.64 -0.14 9.86
N LEU A 49 -6.33 -0.38 9.83
CA LEU A 49 -5.61 -0.71 8.60
C LEU A 49 -6.19 -1.96 7.94
N LEU A 50 -6.42 -3.04 8.71
CA LEU A 50 -7.01 -4.28 8.21
C LEU A 50 -8.45 -4.12 7.71
N ILE A 51 -9.23 -3.20 8.31
CA ILE A 51 -10.55 -2.86 7.81
C ILE A 51 -10.45 -2.15 6.44
N TRP A 52 -9.50 -1.23 6.30
CA TRP A 52 -9.34 -0.38 5.11
C TRP A 52 -8.69 -1.08 3.91
N VAL A 53 -7.85 -2.08 4.14
CA VAL A 53 -7.32 -2.92 3.05
C VAL A 53 -8.39 -3.82 2.43
N GLY A 54 -9.55 -4.01 3.07
CA GLY A 54 -10.65 -4.80 2.55
C GLY A 54 -10.36 -6.31 2.50
N GLU A 55 -11.28 -7.08 1.92
CA GLU A 55 -11.24 -8.56 1.93
C GLU A 55 -9.98 -9.13 1.26
N ASN A 56 -9.67 -8.72 0.03
CA ASN A 56 -8.46 -9.18 -0.66
C ASN A 56 -7.18 -8.90 0.15
N GLY A 57 -7.13 -7.75 0.83
CA GLY A 57 -6.00 -7.39 1.68
C GLY A 57 -5.88 -8.25 2.92
N LYS A 58 -7.01 -8.71 3.48
CA LYS A 58 -7.03 -9.64 4.61
C LYS A 58 -6.60 -11.04 4.18
N ASP A 59 -6.99 -11.50 3.00
CA ASP A 59 -6.53 -12.80 2.47
C ASP A 59 -5.00 -12.82 2.29
N ILE A 60 -4.45 -11.72 1.76
CA ILE A 60 -3.00 -11.52 1.66
C ILE A 60 -2.37 -11.47 3.06
N PHE A 61 -3.00 -10.77 4.01
CA PHE A 61 -2.53 -10.69 5.39
C PHE A 61 -2.51 -12.05 6.09
N TYR A 62 -3.51 -12.91 5.88
CA TYR A 62 -3.52 -14.26 6.43
C TYR A 62 -2.41 -15.15 5.86
N ALA A 63 -1.89 -14.83 4.67
CA ALA A 63 -0.69 -15.47 4.13
C ALA A 63 0.62 -14.93 4.74
N PHE A 64 0.59 -13.81 5.45
CA PHE A 64 1.78 -13.27 6.12
C PHE A 64 2.03 -14.00 7.43
N THR A 65 3.25 -14.52 7.60
CA THR A 65 3.74 -14.97 8.90
C THR A 65 4.34 -13.76 9.63
N ILE A 66 3.62 -13.26 10.63
CA ILE A 66 4.07 -12.18 11.52
C ILE A 66 4.17 -12.77 12.92
N ALA A 67 5.30 -12.57 13.60
CA ALA A 67 5.45 -12.99 14.98
C ALA A 67 4.56 -12.12 15.90
N ASP A 68 3.98 -12.70 16.94
CA ASP A 68 3.09 -11.97 17.87
C ASP A 68 3.78 -10.79 18.57
N SER A 69 5.10 -10.80 18.67
CA SER A 69 5.91 -9.71 19.24
C SER A 69 6.16 -8.55 18.28
N GLU A 70 5.76 -8.64 17.01
CA GLU A 70 6.02 -7.65 15.95
C GLU A 70 4.74 -7.14 15.28
N GLN A 71 3.59 -7.21 15.97
CA GLN A 71 2.29 -6.80 15.41
C GLN A 71 2.07 -5.27 15.41
N ASP A 72 3.06 -4.55 14.89
CA ASP A 72 3.07 -3.10 14.81
C ASP A 72 2.58 -2.61 13.44
N LEU A 73 2.13 -1.36 13.39
CA LEU A 73 1.58 -0.78 12.17
C LEU A 73 2.64 -0.73 11.06
N SER A 74 3.89 -0.47 11.45
CA SER A 74 5.05 -0.43 10.56
C SER A 74 5.34 -1.79 9.93
N ALA A 75 5.31 -2.86 10.72
CA ALA A 75 5.55 -4.23 10.27
C ALA A 75 4.49 -4.67 9.25
N TYR A 76 3.22 -4.34 9.50
CA TYR A 76 2.12 -4.66 8.60
C TYR A 76 2.31 -3.95 7.25
N LEU A 77 2.59 -2.65 7.28
CA LEU A 77 2.84 -1.87 6.08
C LEU A 77 4.06 -2.38 5.29
N ALA A 78 5.12 -2.80 5.97
CA ALA A 78 6.32 -3.35 5.34
C ALA A 78 6.04 -4.67 4.60
N LYS A 79 5.27 -5.59 5.19
CA LYS A 79 4.88 -6.85 4.52
C LYS A 79 4.06 -6.59 3.25
N PHE A 80 3.11 -5.66 3.31
CA PHE A 80 2.36 -5.25 2.14
C PHE A 80 3.25 -4.54 1.09
N ASP A 81 4.26 -3.76 1.51
CA ASP A 81 5.23 -3.19 0.58
C ASP A 81 5.98 -4.27 -0.19
N THR A 82 6.48 -5.31 0.49
CA THR A 82 7.12 -6.46 -0.16
C THR A 82 6.18 -7.20 -1.11
N TYR A 83 4.90 -7.31 -0.77
CA TYR A 83 3.91 -7.94 -1.64
C TYR A 83 3.59 -7.11 -2.90
N VAL A 84 3.51 -5.78 -2.76
CA VAL A 84 3.16 -4.87 -3.87
C VAL A 84 4.38 -4.55 -4.77
N GLU A 85 5.61 -4.71 -4.27
CA GLU A 85 6.85 -4.48 -5.03
C GLU A 85 6.95 -5.25 -6.37
N PRO A 86 6.76 -6.58 -6.40
CA PRO A 86 6.85 -7.36 -7.64
C PRO A 86 5.64 -7.18 -8.56
N MET A 87 4.52 -6.64 -8.06
CA MET A 87 3.33 -6.32 -8.88
C MET A 87 3.51 -5.08 -9.75
N ALA A 88 4.64 -4.37 -9.63
CA ALA A 88 5.01 -3.47 -10.70
C ALA A 88 5.54 -4.30 -11.87
N THR A 89 4.91 -4.11 -13.02
CA THR A 89 5.55 -4.35 -14.30
C THR A 89 7.01 -3.88 -14.23
N PRO A 90 8.00 -4.74 -14.52
CA PRO A 90 9.35 -4.29 -14.78
C PRO A 90 9.23 -3.20 -15.83
N PHE A 91 9.71 -2.00 -15.53
CA PHE A 91 9.99 -1.04 -16.58
C PHE A 91 11.07 -1.72 -17.43
N LEU A 92 10.67 -2.33 -18.54
CA LEU A 92 11.61 -2.70 -19.58
C LEU A 92 12.08 -1.35 -20.14
N PRO A 93 13.34 -0.93 -19.90
CA PRO A 93 13.85 0.22 -20.64
C PRO A 93 13.75 -0.14 -22.11
N ASP A 94 13.14 0.73 -22.92
CA ASP A 94 13.09 0.57 -24.37
C ASP A 94 14.52 0.46 -24.90
N THR A 95 15.02 -0.77 -25.09
CA THR A 95 16.31 -1.03 -25.74
C THR A 95 16.14 -0.88 -27.25
N ASN A 96 15.63 0.27 -27.69
CA ASN A 96 15.68 0.73 -29.07
C ASN A 96 16.49 2.03 -29.13
N PHE A 97 17.67 2.03 -28.50
CA PHE A 97 18.72 2.98 -28.85
C PHE A 97 19.72 2.28 -29.76
N THR A 98 19.27 1.95 -30.97
CA THR A 98 20.15 1.51 -32.05
C THR A 98 21.01 2.71 -32.41
N LYS A 99 22.25 2.72 -31.88
CA LYS A 99 23.30 3.64 -32.33
C LYS A 99 23.35 3.59 -33.84
N GLY A 100 23.35 4.78 -34.46
CA GLY A 100 23.48 4.93 -35.91
C GLY A 100 24.66 4.11 -36.42
N THR A 101 24.36 3.08 -37.19
CA THR A 101 25.32 2.47 -38.10
C THR A 101 25.44 3.40 -39.30
N ARG A 102 26.56 4.12 -39.32
CA ARG A 102 27.10 4.74 -40.54
C ARG A 102 27.46 3.63 -41.53
N MET A 103 26.69 3.53 -42.61
CA MET A 103 27.03 2.90 -43.90
C MET A 103 26.14 3.62 -44.92
N LEU A 104 26.60 4.30 -45.97
CA LEU A 104 27.87 4.47 -46.67
C LEU A 104 28.05 5.95 -47.02
#